data_AF-A0A7X6NKM2-F1
#
_entry.id   AF-A0A7X6NKM2-F1
#
_cell.length_a   1.000
_cell.length_b   1.000
_cell.length_c   1.000
_cell.angle_alpha   90.00
_cell.angle_beta   90.00
_cell.angle_gamma   90.00
#
_symmetry.space_group_name_H-M   'P 1'
#
loop_
_entity.id
_entity.type
_entity.pdbx_description
1 polymer ?
#
loop_
_entity_poly.entity_id
_entity_poly.type
_entity_poly.pdbx_seq_one_letter_code
_entity_poly.pdbx_strand_id
1 'polypeptide(L)'
;MSNVRKTALIITALTLGSKFLGFMREIALAYFYGTSYVIDAYVMAVAIPGIVFGWIASLAVSYTPIYMDAKVKLGANKSIRFTDNMISIGITISIFCVLIGVIFSSKLVSI
;
A
#
# COMPACT_ATOMS: atom_id res chain seq x y z
N MET A 1 29.38 -11.77 6.20
CA MET A 1 28.21 -11.69 5.28
C MET A 1 28.28 -10.35 4.57
N SER A 2 28.09 -10.29 3.24
CA SER A 2 27.99 -9.00 2.55
C SER A 2 26.79 -8.20 3.09
N ASN A 3 26.93 -6.88 3.19
CA ASN A 3 25.85 -5.99 3.66
C ASN A 3 24.55 -6.23 2.86
N VAL A 4 24.67 -6.49 1.56
CA VAL A 4 23.52 -6.81 0.67
C VAL A 4 22.80 -8.07 1.12
N ARG A 5 23.52 -9.17 1.42
CA ARG A 5 22.90 -10.43 1.86
C ARG A 5 22.20 -10.27 3.21
N LYS A 6 22.79 -9.52 4.15
CA LYS A 6 22.20 -9.25 5.46
C LYS A 6 20.91 -8.42 5.32
N THR A 7 20.94 -7.36 4.50
CA THR A 7 19.76 -6.52 4.24
C THR A 7 18.65 -7.30 3.53
N ALA A 8 18.99 -8.10 2.51
CA ALA A 8 18.03 -8.95 1.82
C ALA A 8 17.32 -9.92 2.77
N LEU A 9 18.08 -10.61 3.64
CA LEU A 9 17.51 -11.50 4.65
C LEU A 9 16.56 -10.78 5.62
N ILE A 10 16.91 -9.56 6.05
CA ILE A 10 16.06 -8.76 6.93
C ILE A 10 14.76 -8.37 6.22
N ILE A 11 14.85 -7.88 4.97
CA ILE A 11 13.66 -7.50 4.19
C ILE A 11 12.75 -8.72 3.96
N THR A 12 13.32 -9.88 3.61
CA THR A 12 12.55 -11.12 3.43
C THR A 12 11.87 -11.54 4.72
N ALA A 13 12.57 -11.51 5.85
CA ALA A 13 12.00 -11.86 7.15
C ALA A 13 10.86 -10.90 7.55
N LEU A 14 11.04 -9.60 7.37
CA LEU A 14 10.00 -8.59 7.63
C LEU A 14 8.78 -8.77 6.71
N THR A 15 9.02 -9.07 5.43
CA THR A 15 7.94 -9.30 4.46
C THR A 15 7.15 -10.56 4.80
N LEU A 16 7.83 -11.65 5.16
CA LEU A 16 7.18 -12.89 5.60
C LEU A 16 6.38 -12.66 6.89
N GLY A 17 6.94 -11.94 7.87
CA GLY A 17 6.24 -11.59 9.09
C GLY A 17 4.94 -10.80 8.82
N SER A 18 5.00 -9.81 7.92
CA SER A 18 3.81 -9.05 7.50
C SER A 18 2.75 -9.94 6.84
N LYS A 19 3.16 -10.87 5.95
CA LYS A 19 2.24 -11.83 5.35
C LYS A 19 1.61 -12.77 6.38
N PHE A 20 2.38 -13.20 7.37
CA PHE A 20 1.86 -14.06 8.43
C PHE A 20 0.79 -13.34 9.28
N LEU A 21 1.00 -12.07 9.62
CA LEU A 21 -0.03 -11.25 10.30
C LEU A 21 -1.29 -11.08 9.44
N GLY A 22 -1.12 -10.86 8.13
CA GLY A 22 -2.24 -10.80 7.19
C GLY A 22 -3.02 -12.11 7.10
N PHE A 23 -2.32 -13.24 7.18
CA PHE A 23 -2.93 -14.57 7.20
C PHE A 23 -3.65 -14.86 8.53
N MET A 24 -3.08 -14.45 9.66
CA MET A 24 -3.76 -14.55 10.96
C MET A 24 -5.08 -13.77 10.98
N ARG A 25 -5.13 -12.59 10.35
CA ARG A 25 -6.38 -11.83 10.15
C ARG A 25 -7.40 -12.66 9.39
N GLU A 26 -7.01 -13.35 8.32
CA GLU A 26 -7.93 -14.19 7.54
C GLU A 26 -8.44 -15.40 8.35
N ILE A 27 -7.58 -16.04 9.14
CA ILE A 27 -8.00 -17.11 10.06
C ILE A 27 -9.00 -16.58 11.09
N ALA A 28 -8.73 -15.42 11.70
CA ALA A 28 -9.63 -14.83 12.68
C ALA A 28 -11.00 -14.52 12.06
N LEU A 29 -11.04 -13.94 10.86
CA LEU A 29 -12.28 -13.69 10.13
C LEU A 29 -13.04 -14.99 9.85
N ALA A 30 -12.36 -16.04 9.38
CA ALA A 30 -12.97 -17.34 9.14
C ALA A 30 -13.47 -18.03 10.42
N TYR A 31 -12.75 -17.90 11.54
CA TYR A 31 -13.14 -18.49 12.81
C TYR A 31 -14.37 -17.82 13.42
N PHE A 32 -14.42 -16.48 13.41
CA PHE A 32 -15.53 -15.73 14.02
C PHE A 32 -16.77 -15.61 13.14
N TYR A 33 -16.58 -15.51 11.81
CA TYR A 33 -17.68 -15.23 10.89
C TYR A 33 -17.94 -16.32 9.85
N GLY A 34 -17.02 -17.27 9.65
CA GLY A 34 -17.16 -18.34 8.68
C GLY A 34 -17.50 -17.84 7.27
N THR A 35 -18.35 -18.58 6.56
CA THR A 35 -19.01 -18.11 5.34
C THR A 35 -20.30 -17.40 5.73
N SER A 36 -20.26 -16.07 5.80
CA SER A 36 -21.39 -15.23 6.21
C SER A 36 -21.42 -13.96 5.37
N TYR A 37 -22.62 -13.39 5.23
CA TYR A 37 -22.85 -12.11 4.55
C TYR A 37 -21.97 -10.98 5.11
N VAL A 38 -21.56 -11.07 6.39
CA VAL A 38 -20.65 -10.11 7.02
C VAL A 38 -19.25 -10.17 6.42
N ILE A 39 -18.73 -11.38 6.17
CA ILE A 39 -17.41 -11.58 5.56
C ILE A 39 -17.43 -11.19 4.09
N ASP A 40 -18.51 -11.48 3.38
CA ASP A 40 -18.68 -11.10 1.98
C ASP A 40 -18.71 -9.57 1.84
N ALA A 41 -19.45 -8.88 2.72
CA ALA A 41 -19.47 -7.42 2.77
C ALA A 41 -18.09 -6.84 3.12
N TYR A 42 -17.36 -7.43 4.07
CA TYR A 42 -15.99 -7.02 4.41
C TYR A 42 -15.03 -7.17 3.23
N VAL A 43 -15.05 -8.33 2.55
CA VAL A 43 -14.20 -8.60 1.39
C VAL A 43 -14.51 -7.61 0.27
N MET A 44 -15.79 -7.35 -0.03
CA MET A 44 -16.20 -6.35 -1.02
C MET A 44 -15.77 -4.93 -0.64
N ALA A 45 -15.91 -4.54 0.64
CA ALA A 45 -15.50 -3.24 1.14
C ALA A 45 -13.98 -3.01 1.03
N VAL A 46 -13.16 -4.06 1.06
CA VAL A 46 -11.70 -3.98 0.82
C VAL A 46 -11.37 -4.05 -0.67
N ALA A 47 -12.04 -4.92 -1.42
CA ALA A 47 -11.77 -5.16 -2.83
C ALA A 47 -12.11 -3.96 -3.73
N ILE A 48 -13.25 -3.30 -3.49
CA ILE A 48 -13.71 -2.18 -4.34
C ILE A 48 -12.71 -1.01 -4.32
N PRO A 49 -12.29 -0.48 -3.16
CA PRO A 49 -11.21 0.52 -3.14
C PRO A 49 -9.90 0.00 -3.73
N GLY A 50 -9.57 -1.27 -3.50
CA GLY A 50 -8.37 -1.90 -4.04
C GLY A 50 -8.34 -1.93 -5.58
N ILE A 51 -9.50 -2.16 -6.22
CA ILE A 51 -9.62 -2.16 -7.68
C ILE A 51 -9.57 -0.72 -8.22
N VAL A 52 -10.29 0.22 -7.60
CA VAL A 52 -10.40 1.60 -8.08
C VAL A 52 -9.11 2.40 -7.86
N PHE A 53 -8.44 2.19 -6.73
CA PHE A 53 -7.29 2.98 -6.28
C PHE A 53 -5.98 2.18 -6.18
N GLY A 54 -5.96 0.90 -6.56
CA GLY A 54 -4.77 0.05 -6.46
C GLY A 54 -3.57 0.53 -7.28
N TRP A 55 -3.82 1.30 -8.34
CA TRP A 55 -2.76 1.92 -9.16
C TRP A 55 -1.85 2.87 -8.37
N ILE A 56 -2.29 3.40 -7.22
CA ILE A 56 -1.47 4.25 -6.35
C ILE A 56 -0.22 3.50 -5.86
N ALA A 57 -0.27 2.17 -5.72
CA ALA A 57 0.89 1.37 -5.32
C ALA A 57 2.05 1.45 -6.34
N SER A 58 1.79 1.79 -7.60
CA SER A 58 2.82 1.97 -8.63
C SER A 58 3.77 3.15 -8.33
N LEU A 59 3.30 4.15 -7.58
CA LEU A 59 4.12 5.25 -7.11
C LEU A 59 5.27 4.75 -6.21
N ALA A 60 4.99 3.78 -5.34
CA ALA A 60 6.01 3.21 -4.45
C ALA A 60 7.06 2.39 -5.23
N VAL A 61 6.64 1.65 -6.26
CA VAL A 61 7.55 0.84 -7.09
C VAL A 61 8.46 1.72 -7.95
N SER A 62 7.93 2.79 -8.51
CA SER A 62 8.69 3.74 -9.35
C SER A 62 9.59 4.67 -8.53
N TYR A 63 9.28 4.92 -7.26
CA TYR A 63 10.05 5.82 -6.40
C TYR A 63 11.52 5.43 -6.27
N THR A 64 11.83 4.17 -5.93
CA THR A 64 13.21 3.75 -5.64
C THR A 64 14.21 4.00 -6.77
N PRO A 65 13.96 3.60 -8.03
CA PRO A 65 14.89 3.88 -9.13
C PRO A 65 15.00 5.37 -9.45
N ILE A 66 13.90 6.13 -9.40
CA ILE A 66 13.91 7.57 -9.68
C ILE A 66 14.66 8.34 -8.59
N TYR A 67 14.47 7.95 -7.33
CA TYR A 67 15.22 8.51 -6.20
C TYR A 67 16.71 8.23 -6.35
N MET A 68 17.09 6.99 -6.72
CA MET A 68 18.50 6.65 -6.94
C MET A 68 19.12 7.46 -8.07
N ASP A 69 18.42 7.63 -9.19
CA ASP A 69 18.88 8.46 -10.31
C ASP A 69 19.02 9.94 -9.90
N ALA A 70 18.02 10.49 -9.19
CA ALA A 70 18.07 11.84 -8.65
C ALA A 70 19.23 12.03 -7.67
N LYS A 71 19.49 11.05 -6.80
CA LYS A 71 20.60 11.11 -5.84
C LYS A 71 21.96 11.11 -6.55
N VAL A 72 22.13 10.31 -7.59
CA VAL A 72 23.37 10.25 -8.38
C VAL A 72 23.59 11.53 -9.18
N LYS A 73 22.56 12.05 -9.86
CA LYS A 73 22.69 13.21 -10.76
C LYS A 73 22.65 14.56 -10.05
N LEU A 74 21.81 14.70 -9.01
CA LEU A 74 21.46 15.98 -8.40
C LEU A 74 22.00 16.13 -6.97
N GLY A 75 22.57 15.06 -6.40
CA GLY A 75 23.10 15.03 -5.04
C GLY A 75 22.03 14.83 -3.96
N ALA A 76 22.49 14.62 -2.72
CA ALA A 76 21.65 14.20 -1.60
C ALA A 76 20.53 15.20 -1.27
N ASN A 77 20.83 16.50 -1.17
CA ASN A 77 19.83 17.52 -0.80
C ASN A 77 18.66 17.61 -1.80
N LYS A 78 18.95 17.51 -3.10
CA LYS A 78 17.90 17.53 -4.13
C LYS A 78 17.08 16.23 -4.14
N SER A 79 17.71 15.08 -3.87
CA SER A 79 16.99 13.80 -3.74
C SER A 79 16.03 13.76 -2.55
N ILE A 80 16.37 14.41 -1.43
CA ILE A 80 15.47 14.53 -0.27
C ILE A 80 14.26 15.40 -0.62
N ARG A 81 14.48 16.55 -1.26
CA ARG A 81 13.37 17.38 -1.78
C ARG A 81 12.46 16.63 -2.76
N PHE A 82 13.02 15.72 -3.57
CA PHE A 82 12.22 14.85 -4.43
C PHE A 82 11.31 13.94 -3.61
N THR A 83 11.83 13.30 -2.55
CA THR A 83 11.04 12.48 -1.62
C THR A 83 9.93 13.30 -0.97
N ASP A 84 10.21 14.50 -0.47
CA ASP A 84 9.23 15.38 0.17
C ASP A 84 8.08 15.73 -0.80
N ASN A 85 8.43 16.02 -2.05
CA ASN A 85 7.44 16.33 -3.09
C ASN A 85 6.61 15.08 -3.45
N MET A 86 7.25 13.91 -3.56
CA MET A 86 6.53 12.67 -3.85
C MET A 86 5.56 12.28 -2.73
N ILE A 87 5.97 12.43 -1.47
CA ILE A 87 5.10 12.20 -0.31
C ILE A 87 3.93 13.18 -0.32
N SER A 88 4.19 14.47 -0.55
CA SER A 88 3.14 15.49 -0.65
C SER A 88 2.12 15.18 -1.75
N ILE A 89 2.59 14.76 -2.93
CA ILE A 89 1.72 14.33 -4.04
C ILE A 89 0.92 13.08 -3.64
N GLY A 90 1.58 12.07 -3.05
CA GLY A 90 0.93 10.84 -2.62
C GLY A 90 -0.17 11.08 -1.58
N ILE A 91 0.09 11.95 -0.60
CA ILE A 91 -0.89 12.37 0.40
C ILE A 91 -2.06 13.10 -0.26
N THR A 92 -1.77 14.04 -1.17
CA THR A 92 -2.80 14.81 -1.88
C THR A 92 -3.72 13.89 -2.69
N ILE A 93 -3.15 12.96 -3.47
CA ILE A 93 -3.90 11.95 -4.22
C ILE A 93 -4.72 11.08 -3.26
N SER A 94 -4.13 10.64 -2.15
CA SER A 94 -4.82 9.80 -1.16
C SER A 94 -6.02 10.50 -0.53
N ILE A 95 -5.89 11.78 -0.18
CA ILE A 95 -7.01 12.60 0.33
C ILE A 95 -8.11 12.68 -0.73
N PHE A 96 -7.75 12.90 -1.99
CA PHE A 96 -8.73 12.96 -3.08
C PHE A 96 -9.45 11.63 -3.27
N CYS A 97 -8.74 10.51 -3.22
CA CYS A 97 -9.32 9.16 -3.28
C CYS A 97 -10.26 8.88 -2.11
N VAL A 98 -9.90 9.30 -0.89
CA VAL A 98 -10.77 9.19 0.28
C VAL A 98 -12.04 10.02 0.10
N LEU A 99 -11.93 11.26 -0.35
CA LEU A 99 -13.08 12.13 -0.60
C LEU A 99 -14.03 11.51 -1.65
N ILE A 100 -13.49 11.00 -2.76
CA ILE A 100 -14.27 10.29 -3.77
C ILE A 100 -14.92 9.04 -3.16
N GLY A 101 -14.15 8.23 -2.44
CA GLY A 101 -14.64 6.99 -1.83
C GLY A 101 -15.78 7.23 -0.85
N VAL A 102 -15.73 8.31 -0.07
CA VAL A 102 -16.81 8.68 0.87
C VAL A 102 -18.03 9.21 0.14
N ILE A 103 -17.85 10.17 -0.79
CA ILE A 103 -18.97 10.82 -1.51
C ILE A 103 -19.71 9.82 -2.41
N PHE A 104 -18.95 8.98 -3.12
CA PHE A 104 -19.49 7.99 -4.03
C PHE A 104 -19.68 6.61 -3.40
N SER A 105 -19.52 6.47 -2.08
CA SER A 105 -19.68 5.19 -1.36
C SER A 105 -20.98 4.48 -1.73
N SER A 106 -22.11 5.19 -1.74
CA SER A 106 -23.43 4.67 -2.13
C SER A 106 -23.56 4.26 -3.60
N LYS A 107 -22.71 4.79 -4.50
CA LYS A 107 -22.70 4.43 -5.94
C LYS A 107 -21.65 3.38 -6.27
N LEU A 108 -20.56 3.32 -5.50
CA LEU A 108 -19.46 2.38 -5.64
C LEU A 108 -19.79 1.03 -4.99
N VAL A 109 -20.58 1.05 -3.92
CA VAL A 109 -21.05 -0.14 -3.20
C VAL A 109 -22.57 -0.06 -3.15
N SER A 110 -23.23 -0.57 -4.18
CA SER A 110 -24.65 -0.93 -4.07
C SER A 110 -24.72 -2.33 -3.48
N ILE A 111 -25.08 -2.44 -2.21
CA ILE A 111 -25.56 -3.71 -1.63
C ILE A 111 -26.90 -4.04 -2.28
#